data_AF-A0A849THB6-F1
#
_entry.id   AF-A0A849THB6-F1
#
_cell.length_a   1.000
_cell.length_b   1.000
_cell.length_c   1.000
_cell.angle_alpha   90.00
_cell.angle_beta   90.00
_cell.angle_gamma   90.00
#
_symmetry.space_group_name_H-M   'P 1'
#
loop_
_entity.id
_entity.type
_entity.pdbx_description
1 polymer ?
#
loop_
_entity_poly.entity_id
_entity_poly.type
_entity_poly.pdbx_seq_one_letter_code
_entity_poly.pdbx_strand_id
1 'polypeptide(L)'
;TAMWLIADAPTIAKYGLGYAKPAPMPLFPFVRNGYLSKGATLADLARKAGIEAQGLEATVRDYNASAVAGEDPAFGRGRTSFNRYLADAAVTPNPCVGPILKGPYYALKIVMGDLGTFDGLRTTPVGEVLREDGSIVVGLFAVGNDRASIMGGNYPGAGITLGPNMTFGYVTARHIAGSG
;
A
#
# COMPACT_ATOMS: atom_id res chain seq x y z
N THR A 1 12.26 2.21 -10.52
CA THR A 1 11.07 1.63 -11.17
C THR A 1 9.83 2.23 -10.53
N ALA A 2 8.84 2.68 -11.31
CA ALA A 2 7.60 3.26 -10.81
C ALA A 2 6.41 2.48 -11.37
N MET A 3 5.25 2.61 -10.72
CA MET A 3 3.98 2.02 -11.15
C MET A 3 2.95 3.14 -11.33
N TRP A 4 1.86 2.86 -12.04
CA TRP A 4 0.76 3.81 -12.19
C TRP A 4 -0.56 3.14 -11.84
N LEU A 5 -1.34 3.81 -10.99
CA LEU A 5 -2.72 3.43 -10.73
C LEU A 5 -3.62 4.16 -11.74
N ILE A 6 -4.34 3.39 -12.55
CA ILE A 6 -5.19 3.91 -13.64
C ILE A 6 -6.66 3.87 -13.20
N ALA A 7 -7.38 4.98 -13.41
CA ALA A 7 -8.81 5.08 -13.14
C ALA A 7 -9.54 5.81 -14.27
N ASP A 8 -10.78 5.40 -14.52
CA ASP A 8 -11.70 6.12 -15.39
C ASP A 8 -12.51 7.15 -14.60
N ALA A 9 -13.25 8.02 -15.30
CA ALA A 9 -13.96 9.13 -14.67
C ALA A 9 -15.02 8.68 -13.64
N PRO A 10 -15.86 7.66 -13.89
CA PRO A 10 -16.77 7.14 -12.88
C PRO A 10 -16.06 6.63 -11.61
N THR A 11 -14.96 5.90 -11.78
CA THR A 11 -14.23 5.30 -10.65
C THR A 11 -13.63 6.37 -9.75
N ILE A 12 -12.88 7.33 -10.31
CA ILE A 12 -12.27 8.40 -9.50
C ILE A 12 -13.33 9.32 -8.89
N ALA A 13 -14.46 9.53 -9.57
CA ALA A 13 -15.57 10.31 -9.02
C ALA A 13 -16.21 9.61 -7.82
N LYS A 14 -16.33 8.27 -7.84
CA LYS A 14 -16.95 7.51 -6.76
C LYS A 14 -16.03 7.28 -5.56
N TYR A 15 -14.76 6.97 -5.81
CA TYR A 15 -13.83 6.50 -4.76
C TYR A 15 -12.64 7.41 -4.51
N GLY A 16 -12.35 8.36 -5.40
CA GLY A 16 -11.11 9.13 -5.38
C GLY A 16 -9.90 8.33 -5.88
N LEU A 17 -8.70 8.91 -5.78
CA LEU A 17 -7.45 8.27 -6.14
C LEU A 17 -6.28 8.81 -5.29
N GLY A 18 -5.85 8.03 -4.30
CA GLY A 18 -4.89 8.45 -3.29
C GLY A 18 -5.39 9.68 -2.51
N TYR A 19 -4.65 10.79 -2.52
CA TYR A 19 -5.05 12.04 -1.85
C TYR A 19 -6.19 12.79 -2.57
N ALA A 20 -6.42 12.52 -3.86
CA ALA A 20 -7.54 13.12 -4.58
C ALA A 20 -8.85 12.50 -4.12
N LYS A 21 -9.70 13.31 -3.48
CA LYS A 21 -10.97 12.87 -2.90
C LYS A 21 -12.05 12.64 -3.99
N PRO A 22 -13.05 11.78 -3.71
CA PRO A 22 -14.19 11.57 -4.62
C PRO A 22 -15.02 12.84 -4.83
N ALA A 23 -15.91 12.79 -5.81
CA ALA A 23 -16.86 13.85 -6.11
C ALA A 23 -17.67 14.23 -4.85
N PRO A 24 -18.01 15.52 -4.67
CA PRO A 24 -17.84 16.62 -5.63
C PRO A 24 -16.51 17.38 -5.51
N MET A 25 -15.50 16.83 -4.84
CA MET A 25 -14.23 17.54 -4.63
C MET A 25 -13.48 17.77 -5.96
N PRO A 26 -12.86 18.95 -6.16
CA PRO A 26 -12.22 19.27 -7.43
C PRO A 26 -10.93 18.48 -7.63
N LEU A 27 -10.81 17.83 -8.80
CA LEU A 27 -9.58 17.13 -9.21
C LEU A 27 -8.53 18.06 -9.83
N PHE A 28 -8.94 19.23 -10.34
CA PHE A 28 -8.06 20.15 -11.06
C PHE A 28 -6.78 20.56 -10.29
N PRO A 29 -6.81 20.85 -8.97
CA PRO A 29 -5.59 21.17 -8.23
C PRO A 29 -4.52 20.07 -8.32
N PHE A 30 -4.95 18.81 -8.29
CA PHE A 30 -4.08 17.63 -8.39
C PHE A 30 -3.58 17.35 -9.81
N VAL A 31 -4.35 17.74 -10.82
CA VAL A 31 -3.87 17.70 -12.20
C VAL A 31 -2.85 18.81 -12.43
N ARG A 32 -3.10 20.02 -11.91
CA ARG A 32 -2.22 21.19 -12.09
C ARG A 32 -0.86 21.01 -11.42
N ASN A 33 -0.82 20.38 -10.24
CA ASN A 33 0.42 20.17 -9.51
C ASN A 33 1.17 18.87 -9.89
N GLY A 34 0.67 18.12 -10.88
CA GLY A 34 1.29 16.89 -11.38
C GLY A 34 1.07 15.65 -10.52
N TYR A 35 0.27 15.72 -9.44
CA TYR A 35 -0.11 14.55 -8.65
C TYR A 35 -0.93 13.54 -9.47
N LEU A 36 -1.81 14.03 -10.35
CA LEU A 36 -2.55 13.23 -11.32
C LEU A 36 -2.17 13.62 -12.76
N SER A 37 -1.94 12.63 -13.60
CA SER A 37 -2.00 12.80 -15.06
C SER A 37 -3.44 12.59 -15.54
N LYS A 38 -3.91 13.42 -16.49
CA LYS A 38 -5.26 13.33 -17.07
C LYS A 38 -5.21 13.23 -18.59
N GLY A 39 -5.85 12.23 -19.17
CA GLY A 39 -5.97 12.03 -20.61
C GLY A 39 -7.42 11.92 -21.08
N ALA A 40 -7.74 12.46 -22.26
CA ALA A 40 -9.06 12.26 -22.86
C ALA A 40 -9.25 10.81 -23.34
N THR A 41 -8.17 10.17 -23.79
CA THR A 41 -8.07 8.76 -24.16
C THR A 41 -6.95 8.09 -23.38
N LEU A 42 -6.87 6.75 -23.44
CA LEU A 42 -5.77 5.99 -22.83
C LEU A 42 -4.41 6.36 -23.46
N ALA A 43 -4.32 6.47 -24.79
CA ALA A 43 -3.11 6.97 -25.45
C ALA A 43 -2.70 8.39 -25.00
N ASP A 44 -3.66 9.30 -24.81
CA ASP A 44 -3.36 10.65 -24.31
C ASP A 44 -2.87 10.63 -22.86
N LEU A 45 -3.48 9.79 -22.02
CA LEU A 45 -3.03 9.58 -20.65
C LEU A 45 -1.61 9.01 -20.62
N ALA A 46 -1.35 7.98 -21.44
CA ALA A 46 -0.06 7.31 -21.51
C ALA A 46 1.06 8.30 -21.85
N ARG A 47 0.88 9.11 -22.90
CA ARG A 47 1.86 10.14 -23.28
C ARG A 47 2.15 11.12 -22.15
N LYS A 48 1.12 11.59 -21.45
CA LYS A 48 1.27 12.54 -20.33
C LYS A 48 1.93 11.91 -19.11
N ALA A 49 1.68 10.63 -18.87
CA ALA A 49 2.20 9.88 -17.72
C ALA A 49 3.59 9.26 -17.97
N GLY A 50 4.09 9.27 -19.21
CA GLY A 50 5.34 8.62 -19.60
C GLY A 50 5.22 7.10 -19.74
N ILE A 51 4.03 6.60 -20.11
CA ILE A 51 3.72 5.18 -20.34
C ILE A 51 3.69 4.91 -21.84
N GLU A 52 4.07 3.70 -22.27
CA GLU A 52 3.90 3.27 -23.66
C GLU A 52 2.40 3.10 -23.98
N ALA A 53 1.93 3.79 -25.02
CA ALA A 53 0.50 3.95 -25.28
C ALA A 53 -0.18 2.65 -25.72
N GLN A 54 0.43 1.89 -26.63
CA GLN A 54 -0.14 0.65 -27.17
C GLN A 54 -0.24 -0.42 -26.07
N GLY A 55 0.76 -0.50 -25.21
CA GLY A 55 0.82 -1.40 -24.06
C GLY A 55 -0.22 -1.06 -23.01
N LEU A 56 -0.45 0.24 -22.74
CA LEU A 56 -1.54 0.64 -21.83
C LEU A 56 -2.92 0.27 -22.42
N GLU A 57 -3.16 0.57 -23.69
CA GLU A 57 -4.42 0.26 -24.37
C GLU A 57 -4.68 -1.24 -24.43
N ALA A 58 -3.65 -2.03 -24.76
CA ALA A 58 -3.72 -3.49 -24.74
C ALA A 58 -4.04 -4.01 -23.33
N THR A 59 -3.31 -3.54 -22.31
CA THR A 59 -3.52 -3.94 -20.91
C THR A 59 -4.95 -3.66 -20.46
N VAL A 60 -5.48 -2.47 -20.73
CA VAL A 60 -6.85 -2.10 -20.32
C VAL A 60 -7.89 -2.92 -21.10
N ARG A 61 -7.69 -3.14 -22.41
CA ARG A 61 -8.58 -3.97 -23.22
C ARG A 61 -8.64 -5.40 -22.66
N ASP A 62 -7.49 -6.00 -22.41
CA ASP A 62 -7.40 -7.40 -21.97
C ASP A 62 -7.94 -7.55 -20.54
N TYR A 63 -7.69 -6.58 -19.64
CA TYR A 63 -8.31 -6.52 -18.32
C TYR A 63 -9.84 -6.44 -18.41
N ASN A 64 -10.36 -5.53 -19.25
CA ASN A 64 -11.80 -5.30 -19.38
C ASN A 64 -12.56 -6.52 -19.89
N ALA A 65 -11.93 -7.39 -20.69
CA ALA A 65 -12.57 -8.59 -21.25
C ALA A 65 -13.17 -9.51 -20.16
N SER A 66 -12.51 -9.63 -19.01
CA SER A 66 -13.00 -10.39 -17.85
C SER A 66 -13.59 -9.50 -16.75
N ALA A 67 -13.12 -8.26 -16.62
CA ALA A 67 -13.58 -7.36 -15.56
C ALA A 67 -15.06 -6.98 -15.67
N VAL A 68 -15.66 -7.04 -16.87
CA VAL A 68 -17.12 -6.88 -17.06
C VAL A 68 -17.94 -7.93 -16.33
N ALA A 69 -17.40 -9.13 -16.12
CA ALA A 69 -18.00 -10.21 -15.32
C ALA A 69 -17.54 -10.19 -13.85
N GLY A 70 -16.74 -9.18 -13.44
CA GLY A 70 -16.13 -9.12 -12.12
C GLY A 70 -14.94 -10.08 -11.95
N GLU A 71 -14.32 -10.52 -13.03
CA GLU A 71 -13.24 -11.51 -12.99
C GLU A 71 -11.88 -10.91 -13.31
N ASP A 72 -10.85 -11.38 -12.58
CA ASP A 72 -9.44 -11.12 -12.87
C ASP A 72 -8.70 -12.47 -12.91
N PRO A 73 -8.60 -13.09 -14.09
CA PRO A 73 -7.92 -14.38 -14.25
C PRO A 73 -6.39 -14.27 -14.14
N ALA A 74 -5.82 -13.09 -14.43
CA ALA A 74 -4.38 -12.89 -14.48
C ALA A 74 -3.75 -12.87 -13.07
N PHE A 75 -4.41 -12.18 -12.12
CA PHE A 75 -3.86 -12.01 -10.76
C PHE A 75 -4.80 -12.46 -9.64
N GLY A 76 -6.05 -12.83 -9.97
CA GLY A 76 -6.99 -13.35 -8.98
C GLY A 76 -7.51 -12.28 -8.01
N ARG A 77 -7.54 -11.00 -8.39
CA ARG A 77 -8.02 -9.91 -7.54
C ARG A 77 -9.44 -10.16 -7.04
N GLY A 78 -9.61 -10.09 -5.72
CA GLY A 78 -10.90 -10.33 -5.08
C GLY A 78 -11.19 -11.81 -4.80
N ARG A 79 -10.22 -12.72 -4.87
CA ARG A 79 -10.44 -14.14 -4.50
C ARG A 79 -10.34 -14.40 -3.00
N THR A 80 -9.71 -13.53 -2.23
CA THR A 80 -9.53 -13.70 -0.78
C THR A 80 -10.44 -12.77 0.03
N SER A 81 -10.75 -13.16 1.28
CA SER A 81 -11.43 -12.28 2.24
C SER A 81 -10.66 -10.99 2.47
N PHE A 82 -9.32 -11.07 2.51
CA PHE A 82 -8.45 -9.91 2.66
C PHE A 82 -8.61 -8.90 1.52
N ASN A 83 -8.69 -9.35 0.26
CA ASN A 83 -8.98 -8.44 -0.86
C ASN A 83 -10.34 -7.76 -0.72
N ARG A 84 -11.35 -8.48 -0.25
CA ARG A 84 -12.74 -8.03 -0.23
C ARG A 84 -13.08 -7.15 0.98
N TYR A 85 -12.33 -7.23 2.07
CA TYR A 85 -12.67 -6.58 3.34
C TYR A 85 -12.88 -5.05 3.25
N LEU A 86 -12.13 -4.36 2.38
CA LEU A 86 -12.25 -2.90 2.16
C LEU A 86 -12.92 -2.53 0.82
N ALA A 87 -13.48 -3.51 0.11
CA ALA A 87 -14.08 -3.28 -1.20
C ALA A 87 -15.52 -2.77 -1.09
N ASP A 88 -16.09 -2.26 -2.19
CA ASP A 88 -17.47 -1.78 -2.21
C ASP A 88 -18.44 -2.97 -2.31
N ALA A 89 -19.05 -3.33 -1.18
CA ALA A 89 -19.97 -4.46 -1.09
C ALA A 89 -21.24 -4.33 -1.96
N ALA A 90 -21.57 -3.12 -2.45
CA ALA A 90 -22.68 -2.93 -3.38
C ALA A 90 -22.34 -3.38 -4.82
N VAL A 91 -21.07 -3.63 -5.12
CA VAL A 91 -20.61 -4.12 -6.42
C VAL A 91 -20.56 -5.65 -6.41
N THR A 92 -21.38 -6.27 -7.25
CA THR A 92 -21.46 -7.73 -7.43
C THR A 92 -21.12 -8.12 -8.86
N PRO A 93 -20.66 -9.36 -9.12
CA PRO A 93 -20.39 -10.45 -8.16
C PRO A 93 -19.04 -10.31 -7.41
N ASN A 94 -18.15 -9.43 -7.87
CA ASN A 94 -16.85 -9.19 -7.24
C ASN A 94 -16.69 -7.69 -6.91
N PRO A 95 -16.60 -7.32 -5.63
CA PRO A 95 -16.53 -5.92 -5.24
C PRO A 95 -15.16 -5.27 -5.54
N CYS A 96 -14.16 -6.06 -5.94
CA CYS A 96 -12.79 -5.62 -6.17
C CYS A 96 -12.45 -5.36 -7.64
N VAL A 97 -13.31 -5.80 -8.58
CA VAL A 97 -13.00 -5.85 -10.01
C VAL A 97 -14.14 -5.23 -10.79
N GLY A 98 -13.81 -4.26 -11.65
CA GLY A 98 -14.75 -3.61 -12.54
C GLY A 98 -14.00 -2.99 -13.73
N PRO A 99 -14.65 -2.81 -14.88
CA PRO A 99 -13.99 -2.40 -16.10
C PRO A 99 -13.65 -0.90 -16.10
N ILE A 100 -12.59 -0.53 -16.81
CA ILE A 100 -12.11 0.85 -17.02
C ILE A 100 -12.58 1.29 -18.41
N LEU A 101 -13.67 2.07 -18.49
CA LEU A 101 -14.39 2.27 -19.76
C LEU A 101 -14.56 3.74 -20.18
N LYS A 102 -14.77 4.65 -19.23
CA LYS A 102 -15.27 5.99 -19.55
C LYS A 102 -14.27 7.08 -19.18
N GLY A 103 -13.67 7.66 -20.22
CA GLY A 103 -12.79 8.82 -20.07
C GLY A 103 -13.54 10.06 -19.51
N PRO A 104 -12.80 11.12 -19.13
CA PRO A 104 -11.34 11.19 -19.12
C PRO A 104 -10.71 10.19 -18.14
N TYR A 105 -9.51 9.73 -18.48
CA TYR A 105 -8.74 8.77 -17.70
C TYR A 105 -7.69 9.49 -16.86
N TYR A 106 -7.36 8.89 -15.72
CA TYR A 106 -6.41 9.43 -14.76
C TYR A 106 -5.34 8.40 -14.41
N ALA A 107 -4.12 8.87 -14.22
CA ALA A 107 -3.01 8.07 -13.71
C ALA A 107 -2.39 8.73 -12.49
N LEU A 108 -2.23 7.97 -11.42
CA LEU A 108 -1.47 8.35 -10.23
C LEU A 108 -0.17 7.56 -10.22
N LYS A 109 0.97 8.26 -10.17
CA LYS A 109 2.27 7.61 -10.05
C LYS A 109 2.45 7.06 -8.64
N ILE A 110 2.78 5.78 -8.56
CA ILE A 110 3.10 5.06 -7.32
C ILE A 110 4.59 4.76 -7.33
N VAL A 111 5.24 5.09 -6.22
CA VAL A 111 6.65 4.76 -5.95
C VAL A 111 6.72 3.82 -4.76
N MET A 112 7.81 3.09 -4.64
CA MET A 112 8.08 2.29 -3.44
C MET A 112 8.21 3.25 -2.26
N GLY A 113 7.39 3.02 -1.24
CA GLY A 113 7.51 3.67 0.06
C GLY A 113 7.58 2.60 1.15
N ASP A 114 7.99 3.03 2.33
CA ASP A 114 8.06 2.20 3.53
C ASP A 114 7.24 2.83 4.67
N LEU A 115 6.91 2.01 5.66
CA LEU A 115 6.24 2.44 6.89
C LEU A 115 7.19 2.33 8.10
N GLY A 116 8.49 2.27 7.84
CA GLY A 116 9.54 1.91 8.79
C GLY A 116 10.33 0.66 8.37
N THR A 117 11.52 0.51 8.96
CA THR A 117 12.41 -0.64 8.77
C THR A 117 12.06 -1.76 9.74
N PHE A 118 12.30 -3.01 9.33
CA PHE A 118 12.17 -4.18 10.20
C PHE A 118 13.52 -4.64 10.78
N ASP A 119 14.62 -4.20 10.17
CA ASP A 119 15.96 -4.46 10.68
C ASP A 119 16.28 -3.51 11.83
N GLY A 120 17.28 -3.86 12.64
CA GLY A 120 17.68 -3.07 13.79
C GLY A 120 18.65 -3.81 14.71
N LEU A 121 18.83 -3.26 15.90
CA LEU A 121 19.70 -3.83 16.92
C LEU A 121 19.16 -5.20 17.37
N ARG A 122 20.06 -6.19 17.42
CA ARG A 122 19.76 -7.47 18.05
C ARG A 122 19.62 -7.26 19.54
N THR A 123 18.57 -7.82 20.12
CA THR A 123 18.33 -7.69 21.57
C THR A 123 17.98 -9.04 22.19
N THR A 124 18.16 -9.14 23.51
CA THR A 124 17.54 -10.19 24.33
C THR A 124 16.00 -10.04 24.33
N PRO A 125 15.24 -11.03 24.82
CA PRO A 125 13.79 -10.91 24.97
C PRO A 125 13.35 -9.67 25.77
N VAL A 126 14.15 -9.26 26.76
CA VAL A 126 13.89 -8.10 27.63
C VAL A 126 14.44 -6.77 27.09
N GLY A 127 15.02 -6.78 25.87
CA GLY A 127 15.41 -5.56 25.16
C GLY A 127 16.87 -5.13 25.32
N GLU A 128 17.72 -5.89 26.02
CA GLU A 128 19.15 -5.56 26.16
C GLU A 128 19.85 -5.72 24.80
N VAL A 129 20.64 -4.72 24.41
CA VAL A 129 21.35 -4.74 23.11
C VAL A 129 22.50 -5.73 23.14
N LEU A 130 22.61 -6.52 22.08
CA LEU A 130 23.67 -7.50 21.88
C LEU A 130 24.77 -6.93 20.98
N ARG A 131 26.03 -7.23 21.33
CA ARG A 131 27.19 -7.07 20.44
C ARG A 131 27.17 -8.14 19.34
N GLU A 132 28.06 -8.00 18.37
CA GLU A 132 28.24 -8.97 17.28
C GLU A 132 28.59 -10.38 17.78
N ASP A 133 29.33 -10.48 18.88
CA ASP A 133 29.68 -11.76 19.53
C ASP A 133 28.54 -12.35 20.38
N GLY A 134 27.40 -11.67 20.47
CA GLY A 134 26.25 -12.08 21.27
C GLY A 134 26.30 -11.66 22.75
N SER A 135 27.36 -10.98 23.21
CA SER A 135 27.44 -10.46 24.58
C SER A 135 26.58 -9.20 24.76
N ILE A 136 26.10 -8.97 26.00
CA ILE A 136 25.24 -7.82 26.32
C ILE A 136 26.05 -6.54 26.44
N VAL A 137 25.56 -5.46 25.83
CA VAL A 137 26.02 -4.09 26.08
C VAL A 137 25.33 -3.57 27.34
N VAL A 138 26.07 -3.57 28.46
CA VAL A 138 25.53 -3.21 29.79
C VAL A 138 24.94 -1.81 29.78
N GLY A 139 23.68 -1.70 30.24
CA GLY A 139 22.96 -0.45 30.36
C GLY A 139 22.32 0.07 29.08
N LEU A 140 22.45 -0.64 27.95
CA LEU A 140 21.87 -0.26 26.67
C LEU A 140 20.71 -1.18 26.29
N PHE A 141 19.55 -0.56 26.02
CA PHE A 141 18.32 -1.24 25.63
C PHE A 141 17.75 -0.65 24.34
N ALA A 142 17.07 -1.47 23.55
CA ALA A 142 16.38 -1.04 22.34
C ALA A 142 14.97 -1.64 22.28
N VAL A 143 14.01 -0.79 21.88
CA VAL A 143 12.61 -1.13 21.63
C VAL A 143 12.15 -0.38 20.38
N GLY A 144 10.95 -0.65 19.90
CA GLY A 144 10.48 0.05 18.72
C GLY A 144 11.14 -0.46 17.45
N ASN A 145 11.22 0.41 16.44
CA ASN A 145 11.88 0.11 15.17
C ASN A 145 13.41 0.12 15.25
N ASP A 146 14.00 0.57 16.37
CA ASP A 146 15.44 0.46 16.60
C ASP A 146 15.86 -0.97 16.92
N ARG A 147 14.92 -1.81 17.35
CA ARG A 147 15.09 -3.24 17.61
C ARG A 147 14.78 -4.03 16.34
N ALA A 148 15.60 -5.04 16.04
CA ALA A 148 15.29 -5.99 14.98
C ALA A 148 13.92 -6.66 15.24
N SER A 149 13.00 -6.52 14.28
CA SER A 149 11.62 -6.99 14.41
C SER A 149 11.58 -8.50 14.54
N ILE A 150 10.80 -8.99 15.52
CA ILE A 150 10.53 -10.42 15.69
C ILE A 150 9.83 -11.06 14.49
N MET A 151 9.29 -10.25 13.57
CA MET A 151 8.60 -10.70 12.37
C MET A 151 9.54 -10.87 11.16
N GLY A 152 10.82 -10.48 11.29
CA GLY A 152 11.85 -10.72 10.27
C GLY A 152 11.50 -10.18 8.88
N GLY A 153 10.82 -9.03 8.82
CA GLY A 153 10.38 -8.40 7.57
C GLY A 153 9.01 -8.87 7.05
N ASN A 154 8.36 -9.82 7.71
CA ASN A 154 6.99 -10.20 7.38
C ASN A 154 5.98 -9.25 8.02
N TYR A 155 4.88 -8.98 7.31
CA TYR A 155 3.78 -8.17 7.80
C TYR A 155 2.50 -9.02 7.91
N PRO A 156 2.35 -9.84 8.99
CA PRO A 156 1.23 -10.77 9.14
C PRO A 156 -0.13 -10.09 9.34
N GLY A 157 -0.18 -8.82 9.75
CA GLY A 157 -1.45 -8.13 9.97
C GLY A 157 -1.31 -6.68 10.41
N ALA A 158 -2.41 -5.95 10.38
CA ALA A 158 -2.47 -4.56 10.84
C ALA A 158 -2.07 -4.46 12.32
N GLY A 159 -1.29 -3.44 12.67
CA GLY A 159 -0.83 -3.22 14.05
C GLY A 159 0.45 -3.97 14.45
N ILE A 160 1.05 -4.72 13.53
CA ILE A 160 2.29 -5.49 13.77
C ILE A 160 3.49 -4.64 14.20
N THR A 161 3.51 -3.35 13.88
CA THR A 161 4.55 -2.44 14.37
C THR A 161 4.24 -1.99 15.81
N LEU A 162 3.07 -1.38 16.02
CA LEU A 162 2.73 -0.76 17.29
C LEU A 162 2.52 -1.77 18.42
N GLY A 163 1.87 -2.91 18.16
CA GLY A 163 1.61 -3.93 19.17
C GLY A 163 2.87 -4.44 19.85
N PRO A 164 3.80 -5.08 19.11
CA PRO A 164 5.09 -5.50 19.64
C PRO A 164 5.90 -4.36 20.25
N ASN A 165 5.89 -3.15 19.65
CA ASN A 165 6.61 -2.01 20.19
C ASN A 165 6.12 -1.62 21.60
N MET A 166 4.80 -1.59 21.81
CA MET A 166 4.22 -1.34 23.13
C MET A 166 4.52 -2.47 24.11
N THR A 167 4.39 -3.73 23.68
CA THR A 167 4.67 -4.90 24.53
C THR A 167 6.11 -4.94 24.98
N PHE A 168 7.07 -4.82 24.06
CA PHE A 168 8.49 -4.84 24.40
C PHE A 168 8.93 -3.57 25.12
N GLY A 169 8.32 -2.42 24.84
CA GLY A 169 8.48 -1.20 25.64
C GLY A 169 8.14 -1.46 27.11
N TYR A 170 6.99 -2.08 27.36
CA TYR A 170 6.56 -2.45 28.72
C TYR A 170 7.50 -3.46 29.39
N VAL A 171 7.83 -4.56 28.69
CA VAL A 171 8.73 -5.60 29.22
C VAL A 171 10.10 -5.02 29.58
N THR A 172 10.68 -4.22 28.69
CA THR A 172 11.99 -3.59 28.89
C THR A 172 11.95 -2.64 30.09
N ALA A 173 10.91 -1.80 30.20
CA ALA A 173 10.75 -0.89 31.32
C ALA A 173 10.60 -1.63 32.67
N ARG A 174 9.84 -2.72 32.71
CA ARG A 174 9.68 -3.57 33.90
C ARG A 174 11.00 -4.19 34.35
N HIS A 175 11.79 -4.67 33.38
CA HIS A 175 13.11 -5.23 33.63
C HIS A 175 14.07 -4.17 34.19
N ILE A 176 14.13 -2.99 33.56
CA ILE A 176 14.96 -1.87 34.05
C ILE A 176 14.56 -1.44 35.47
N ALA A 177 13.27 -1.44 35.78
CA ALA A 177 12.75 -1.09 37.10
C ALA A 177 12.95 -2.20 38.17
N GLY A 178 13.58 -3.33 37.83
CA GLY A 178 13.76 -4.46 38.75
C GLY A 178 12.44 -5.09 39.22
N SER A 179 11.37 -4.87 38.46
CA SER A 179 10.01 -5.25 38.83
C SER A 179 9.51 -6.49 38.09
N GLY A 180 10.34 -7.20 37.33
CA GLY A 180 9.96 -8.36 36.53
C GLY A 180 11.09 -9.36 36.39
#